data_AF-A0A1F7T801-F1
#
_entry.id   AF-A0A1F7T801-F1
#
_cell.length_a   1.000
_cell.length_b   1.000
_cell.length_c   1.000
_cell.angle_alpha   90.00
_cell.angle_beta   90.00
_cell.angle_gamma   90.00
#
_symmetry.space_group_name_H-M   'P 1'
#
loop_
_entity.id
_entity.type
_entity.pdbx_description
1 polymer ?
#
loop_
_entity_poly.entity_id
_entity_poly.type
_entity_poly.pdbx_seq_one_letter_code
_entity_poly.pdbx_strand_id
1 'polypeptide(L)'
;MGLTHVDVTIANPGDPRKTAKLTCLVDSGAVYSVVPKAILRRLSVRPHSKRTFTLADGSQITRQVGDAIFKLDGQQGASPVIFGEKGDSTLLGTVSLEALGFILDPIRRQLRSLPMLLGAHLLRPEP
;
A
#
# COMPACT_ATOMS: atom_id res chain seq x y z
N MET A 1 -0.78 -18.33 -12.86
CA MET A 1 -1.13 -17.77 -11.52
C MET A 1 -2.24 -16.76 -11.71
N GLY A 2 -3.18 -16.62 -10.77
CA GLY A 2 -4.31 -15.70 -10.92
C GLY A 2 -4.08 -14.39 -10.19
N LEU A 3 -4.57 -13.29 -10.76
CA LEU A 3 -4.47 -11.95 -10.19
C LEU A 3 -5.49 -11.79 -9.05
N THR A 4 -5.05 -11.30 -7.89
CA THR A 4 -5.92 -11.03 -6.74
C THR A 4 -6.21 -9.53 -6.70
N HIS A 5 -7.48 -9.14 -6.79
CA HIS A 5 -7.89 -7.75 -6.71
C HIS A 5 -8.68 -7.49 -5.45
N VAL A 6 -8.49 -6.33 -4.83
CA VAL A 6 -9.22 -5.90 -3.63
C VAL A 6 -9.65 -4.44 -3.75
N ASP A 7 -10.82 -4.12 -3.24
CA ASP A 7 -11.32 -2.75 -3.20
C ASP A 7 -10.81 -2.05 -1.95
N VAL A 8 -9.96 -1.04 -2.15
CA VAL A 8 -9.35 -0.28 -1.06
C VAL A 8 -9.89 1.14 -1.08
N THR A 9 -10.15 1.69 0.11
CA THR A 9 -10.38 3.13 0.25
C THR A 9 -9.08 3.82 0.60
N ILE A 10 -8.68 4.80 -0.19
CA ILE A 10 -7.51 5.64 0.08
C ILE A 10 -7.98 7.00 0.57
N ALA A 11 -7.30 7.55 1.57
CA ALA A 11 -7.55 8.88 2.11
C ALA A 11 -6.26 9.71 2.24
N ASN A 12 -6.41 11.03 2.24
CA ASN A 12 -5.32 11.94 2.57
C ASN A 12 -5.02 11.89 4.09
N PRO A 13 -3.76 11.68 4.52
CA PRO A 13 -3.41 11.69 5.94
C PRO A 13 -3.71 13.02 6.63
N GLY A 14 -3.56 14.15 5.94
CA GLY A 14 -3.82 15.49 6.48
C GLY A 14 -5.29 15.93 6.43
N ASP A 15 -6.14 15.22 5.67
CA ASP A 15 -7.59 15.44 5.66
C ASP A 15 -8.32 14.12 5.33
N PRO A 16 -8.54 13.25 6.34
CA PRO A 16 -9.08 11.91 6.14
C PRO A 16 -10.49 11.84 5.54
N ARG A 17 -11.17 12.98 5.38
CA ARG A 17 -12.47 13.11 4.69
C ARG A 17 -12.32 13.05 3.17
N LYS A 18 -11.16 13.44 2.63
CA LYS A 18 -10.86 13.30 1.21
C LYS A 18 -10.48 11.86 0.92
N THR A 19 -11.44 11.11 0.40
CA THR A 19 -11.28 9.68 0.11
C THR A 19 -11.59 9.31 -1.33
N ALA A 20 -11.04 8.19 -1.79
CA ALA A 20 -11.41 7.55 -3.04
C ALA A 20 -11.40 6.03 -2.86
N LYS A 21 -12.40 5.34 -3.44
CA LYS A 21 -12.39 3.88 -3.58
C LYS A 21 -11.73 3.50 -4.90
N LEU A 22 -10.94 2.44 -4.87
CA LEU A 22 -10.25 1.93 -6.05
C LEU A 22 -9.97 0.44 -5.89
N THR A 23 -10.13 -0.28 -7.00
CA THR A 23 -9.76 -1.68 -7.10
C THR A 23 -8.27 -1.78 -7.38
N CYS A 24 -7.54 -2.39 -6.46
CA CYS A 24 -6.10 -2.56 -6.55
C CYS A 24 -5.76 -4.02 -6.86
N LEU A 25 -4.79 -4.23 -7.74
CA LEU A 25 -4.10 -5.52 -7.85
C LEU A 25 -3.18 -5.68 -6.64
N VAL A 26 -3.33 -6.77 -5.90
CA VAL A 26 -2.40 -7.14 -4.83
C VAL A 26 -1.12 -7.68 -5.47
N ASP A 27 0.01 -7.02 -5.23
CA ASP A 27 1.29 -7.36 -5.85
C ASP A 27 2.40 -7.40 -4.80
N SER A 28 2.81 -8.60 -4.40
CA SER A 28 3.93 -8.81 -3.47
C SER A 28 5.30 -8.48 -4.06
N GLY A 29 5.39 -8.32 -5.39
CA GLY A 29 6.60 -7.84 -6.08
C GLY A 29 6.75 -6.32 -6.04
N ALA A 30 5.68 -5.58 -5.69
CA ALA A 30 5.72 -4.14 -5.52
C ALA A 30 5.93 -3.78 -4.04
N VAL A 31 7.05 -3.11 -3.73
CA VAL A 31 7.34 -2.66 -2.36
C VAL A 31 6.32 -1.63 -1.88
N TYR A 32 6.06 -0.60 -2.71
CA TYR A 32 5.07 0.44 -2.42
C TYR A 32 3.86 0.32 -3.34
N SER A 33 2.70 0.72 -2.83
CA SER A 33 1.47 0.82 -3.61
C SER A 33 1.61 1.88 -4.71
N VAL A 34 0.99 1.62 -5.86
CA VAL A 34 0.96 2.53 -7.01
C VAL A 34 -0.47 3.00 -7.21
N VAL A 35 -0.69 4.30 -7.18
CA VAL A 35 -2.02 4.89 -7.35
C VAL A 35 -1.94 5.96 -8.43
N PRO A 36 -2.92 6.03 -9.36
CA PRO A 36 -2.92 7.04 -10.41
C PRO A 36 -2.72 8.44 -9.83
N LYS A 37 -1.72 9.16 -10.34
CA LYS A 37 -1.37 10.51 -9.85
C LYS A 37 -2.55 11.48 -9.84
N ALA A 38 -3.48 11.33 -10.78
CA ALA A 38 -4.70 12.13 -10.85
C ALA A 38 -5.60 11.93 -9.62
N ILE A 39 -5.72 10.70 -9.11
CA ILE A 39 -6.49 10.39 -7.90
C ILE A 39 -5.80 11.01 -6.69
N LEU A 40 -4.49 10.77 -6.51
CA LEU A 40 -3.73 11.32 -5.38
C LEU A 40 -3.82 12.86 -5.34
N ARG A 41 -3.69 13.52 -6.49
CA ARG A 41 -3.87 14.98 -6.61
C ARG A 41 -5.28 15.43 -6.24
N ARG A 42 -6.32 14.72 -6.69
CA ARG A 42 -7.71 14.99 -6.30
C ARG A 42 -7.91 14.88 -4.79
N LEU A 43 -7.25 13.91 -4.15
CA LEU A 43 -7.24 13.77 -2.70
C LEU A 43 -6.36 14.82 -2.00
N SER A 44 -5.67 15.68 -2.74
CA SER A 44 -4.69 16.66 -2.21
C SER A 44 -3.48 16.02 -1.52
N VAL A 45 -3.16 14.75 -1.83
CA VAL A 45 -1.93 14.11 -1.38
C VAL A 45 -0.76 14.74 -2.15
N ARG A 46 0.26 15.19 -1.42
CA ARG A 46 1.45 15.84 -2.00
C ARG A 46 2.63 14.88 -1.97
N PRO A 47 3.42 14.79 -3.05
CA PRO A 47 4.66 14.03 -3.00
C PRO A 47 5.67 14.76 -2.10
N HIS A 48 6.36 14.01 -1.24
CA HIS A 48 7.42 14.52 -0.38
C HIS A 48 8.82 14.13 -0.88
N SER A 49 8.92 13.14 -1.78
CA SER A 49 10.21 12.67 -2.30
C SER A 49 10.10 12.10 -3.72
N LYS A 50 11.26 11.77 -4.30
CA LYS A 50 11.37 10.90 -5.47
C LYS A 50 12.27 9.72 -5.12
N ARG A 51 11.96 8.55 -5.66
CA ARG A 51 12.78 7.33 -5.49
C ARG A 51 12.93 6.59 -6.80
N THR A 52 14.05 5.91 -6.95
CA THR A 52 14.33 5.02 -8.07
C THR A 52 13.90 3.60 -7.70
N PHE A 53 13.17 2.95 -8.60
CA PHE A 53 12.68 1.59 -8.47
C PHE A 53 13.21 0.75 -9.62
N THR A 54 13.53 -0.51 -9.33
CA THR A 54 13.89 -1.51 -10.34
C THR A 54 12.63 -2.27 -10.74
N LEU A 55 12.36 -2.36 -12.04
CA LEU A 55 11.24 -3.10 -12.60
C LEU A 55 11.59 -4.59 -12.78
N ALA A 56 10.58 -5.40 -13.10
CA ALA A 56 10.75 -6.84 -13.30
C ALA A 56 11.71 -7.19 -14.46
N ASP A 57 11.87 -6.30 -15.44
CA ASP A 57 12.82 -6.45 -16.55
C ASP A 57 14.24 -5.95 -16.20
N GLY A 58 14.47 -5.50 -14.97
CA GLY A 58 15.75 -4.96 -14.50
C GLY A 58 15.98 -3.49 -14.84
N SER A 59 15.09 -2.85 -15.61
CA SER A 59 15.18 -1.42 -15.89
C SER A 59 14.90 -0.58 -14.63
N GLN A 60 15.42 0.64 -14.59
CA GLN A 60 15.23 1.57 -13.48
C GLN A 60 14.34 2.74 -13.87
N ILE A 61 13.40 3.08 -12.99
CA ILE A 61 12.50 4.23 -13.16
C ILE A 61 12.50 5.09 -11.90
N THR A 62 12.42 6.41 -12.07
CA THR A 62 12.25 7.35 -10.95
C THR A 62 10.81 7.80 -10.85
N ARG A 63 10.22 7.72 -9.66
CA ARG A 63 8.83 8.12 -9.39
C ARG A 63 8.72 9.02 -8.17
N GLN A 64 7.69 9.88 -8.19
CA GLN A 64 7.31 10.67 -7.01
C GLN A 64 6.64 9.77 -5.97
N VAL A 65 6.95 10.01 -4.70
CA VAL A 65 6.42 9.29 -3.54
C VAL A 65 5.79 10.27 -2.57
N GLY A 66 4.60 9.93 -2.08
CA GLY A 66 3.89 10.60 -1.00
C GLY A 66 3.42 9.58 0.04
N ASP A 67 2.57 9.99 0.96
CA ASP A 67 1.94 9.10 1.94
C ASP A 67 0.41 9.16 1.83
N ALA A 68 -0.23 8.01 2.02
CA ALA A 68 -1.68 7.91 2.05
C ALA A 68 -2.16 6.99 3.16
N ILE A 69 -3.38 7.19 3.63
CA ILE A 69 -4.08 6.24 4.49
C ILE A 69 -4.82 5.25 3.59
N PHE A 70 -4.57 3.97 3.77
CA PHE A 70 -5.30 2.88 3.13
C PHE A 70 -6.29 2.29 4.12
N LYS A 71 -7.44 1.85 3.63
CA LYS A 71 -8.49 1.20 4.42
C LYS A 71 -9.06 0.00 3.66
N LEU A 72 -9.12 -1.13 4.32
CA LEU A 72 -9.60 -2.40 3.77
C LEU A 72 -10.14 -3.26 4.92
N ASP A 73 -11.33 -3.82 4.76
CA ASP A 73 -11.96 -4.76 5.72
C ASP A 73 -11.93 -4.29 7.19
N GLY A 74 -12.23 -2.99 7.41
CA GLY A 74 -12.23 -2.38 8.75
C GLY A 74 -10.85 -2.03 9.29
N GLN A 75 -9.77 -2.45 8.62
CA GLN A 75 -8.40 -2.08 8.96
C GLN A 75 -8.00 -0.76 8.30
N GLN A 76 -7.05 -0.07 8.93
CA GLN A 76 -6.51 1.20 8.45
C GLN A 76 -5.00 1.24 8.70
N GLY A 77 -4.24 1.65 7.68
CA GLY A 77 -2.79 1.84 7.77
C GLY A 77 -2.30 3.01 6.93
N ALA A 78 -1.37 3.81 7.46
CA ALA A 78 -0.65 4.80 6.68
C ALA A 78 0.53 4.13 5.97
N SER A 79 0.74 4.44 4.69
CA SER A 79 1.82 3.85 3.90
C SER A 79 2.30 4.81 2.83
N PRO A 80 3.59 4.72 2.43
CA PRO A 80 4.08 5.35 1.21
C PRO A 80 3.29 4.90 -0.02
N VAL A 81 3.10 5.83 -0.95
CA VAL A 81 2.40 5.61 -2.22
C VAL A 81 3.15 6.27 -3.37
N ILE A 82 3.30 5.53 -4.45
CA ILE A 82 3.86 6.01 -5.71
C ILE A 82 2.77 6.72 -6.52
N PHE A 83 3.12 7.90 -7.05
CA PHE A 83 2.28 8.61 -8.02
C PHE A 83 2.40 7.95 -9.39
N GLY A 84 1.50 7.02 -9.68
CA GLY A 84 1.46 6.24 -10.91
C GLY A 84 1.21 7.11 -12.15
N GLU A 85 1.91 6.77 -13.23
CA GLU A 85 1.77 7.37 -14.55
C GLU A 85 0.69 6.66 -15.39
N LYS A 86 0.41 7.21 -16.58
CA LYS A 86 -0.60 6.62 -17.47
C LYS A 86 -0.07 5.27 -17.98
N GLY A 87 -0.84 4.20 -17.77
CA GLY A 87 -0.46 2.84 -18.13
C GLY A 87 0.09 2.02 -16.96
N ASP A 88 0.47 2.67 -15.85
CA ASP A 88 0.81 1.95 -14.62
C ASP A 88 -0.46 1.28 -14.05
N SER A 89 -0.32 0.05 -13.56
CA SER A 89 -1.39 -0.63 -12.84
C SER A 89 -1.63 0.03 -11.48
N THR A 90 -2.86 -0.03 -10.97
CA THR A 90 -3.16 0.38 -9.59
C THR A 90 -2.83 -0.80 -8.68
N LEU A 91 -1.77 -0.66 -7.88
CA LEU A 91 -1.18 -1.75 -7.10
C LEU A 91 -1.35 -1.50 -5.60
N LEU A 92 -1.65 -2.56 -4.87
CA LEU A 92 -1.49 -2.63 -3.43
C LEU A 92 -0.19 -3.40 -3.13
N GLY A 93 0.85 -2.66 -2.76
CA GLY A 93 2.18 -3.19 -2.48
C GLY A 93 2.32 -3.72 -1.05
N THR A 94 3.44 -4.41 -0.81
CA THR A 94 3.70 -5.14 0.43
C THR A 94 3.66 -4.25 1.68
N VAL A 95 4.26 -3.05 1.63
CA VAL A 95 4.27 -2.15 2.79
C VAL A 95 2.86 -1.70 3.18
N SER A 96 1.98 -1.47 2.20
CA SER A 96 0.59 -1.09 2.49
C SER A 96 -0.22 -2.28 3.02
N LEU A 97 0.01 -3.49 2.50
CA LEU A 97 -0.62 -4.72 3.02
C LEU A 97 -0.26 -4.96 4.49
N GLU A 98 1.02 -4.87 4.82
CA GLU A 98 1.51 -5.08 6.19
C GLU A 98 1.02 -3.99 7.14
N ALA A 99 0.99 -2.72 6.68
CA ALA A 99 0.41 -1.62 7.44
C ALA A 99 -1.10 -1.80 7.71
N LEU A 100 -1.80 -2.55 6.86
CA LEU A 100 -3.20 -2.95 7.05
C LEU A 100 -3.35 -4.24 7.87
N GLY A 101 -2.26 -4.88 8.30
CA GLY A 101 -2.30 -6.14 9.05
C GLY A 101 -2.63 -7.34 8.18
N PHE A 102 -2.29 -7.34 6.89
CA PHE A 102 -2.53 -8.45 5.97
C PHE A 102 -1.26 -8.99 5.33
N ILE A 103 -1.33 -10.26 4.92
CA ILE A 103 -0.39 -10.92 4.00
C ILE A 103 -1.16 -11.57 2.85
N LEU A 104 -0.52 -11.72 1.70
CA LEU A 104 -1.08 -12.47 0.57
C LEU A 104 -0.79 -13.97 0.74
N ASP A 105 -1.81 -14.81 0.68
CA ASP A 105 -1.68 -16.25 0.42
C ASP A 105 -1.72 -16.46 -1.11
N PRO A 106 -0.58 -16.69 -1.78
CA PRO A 106 -0.53 -16.76 -3.25
C PRO A 106 -1.14 -18.05 -3.82
N ILE A 107 -1.23 -19.11 -3.00
CA ILE A 107 -1.80 -20.39 -3.40
C ILE A 107 -3.33 -20.28 -3.40
N ARG A 108 -3.89 -19.76 -2.29
CA ARG A 108 -5.34 -19.57 -2.14
C ARG A 108 -5.85 -18.29 -2.79
N ARG A 109 -4.97 -17.35 -3.15
CA ARG A 109 -5.27 -16.05 -3.76
C ARG A 109 -6.18 -15.20 -2.88
N GLN A 110 -5.84 -15.15 -1.59
CA GLN A 110 -6.62 -14.47 -0.57
C GLN A 110 -5.70 -13.70 0.36
N LEU A 111 -6.23 -12.63 0.94
CA LEU A 111 -5.56 -11.96 2.04
C LEU A 111 -5.81 -12.73 3.34
N ARG A 112 -4.78 -12.83 4.16
CA ARG A 112 -4.85 -13.40 5.51
C ARG A 112 -4.35 -12.38 6.51
N SER A 113 -4.84 -12.47 7.75
CA SER A 113 -4.30 -11.65 8.84
C SER A 113 -2.79 -11.89 8.99
N LEU A 114 -2.03 -10.81 9.04
CA LEU A 114 -0.63 -10.81 9.46
C LEU A 114 -0.60 -10.98 10.99
N PRO A 115 0.06 -12.02 11.53
CA PRO A 115 0.29 -12.11 12.96
C PRO A 115 1.16 -10.95 13.44
N MET A 116 0.65 -10.12 14.34
CA MET A 116 1.37 -8.97 14.88
C MET A 116 2.18 -9.39 16.10
N LEU A 117 3.50 -9.39 15.97
CA LEU A 117 4.42 -9.65 17.07
C LEU A 117 4.95 -8.32 17.61
N LEU A 118 4.64 -8.04 18.87
CA LEU A 118 5.29 -6.98 19.63
C LEU A 118 6.53 -7.62 20.29
N GLY A 119 7.73 -7.12 19.95
CA GLY A 119 9.02 -7.79 20.22
C GLY A 119 9.16 -8.48 21.58
N ALA A 120 9.90 -9.59 21.60
CA ALA A 120 9.97 -10.58 22.69
C ALA A 120 10.41 -10.07 24.09
N HIS A 121 10.77 -8.80 24.26
CA HIS A 121 11.29 -8.27 25.52
C HIS A 121 10.24 -7.60 26.43
N LEU A 122 8.98 -7.52 26.03
CA LEU A 122 7.91 -6.92 26.86
C LEU A 122 7.22 -7.92 27.81
N LEU A 123 7.78 -9.12 27.99
CA LEU A 123 7.26 -10.12 28.92
C LEU A 123 8.06 -10.11 30.24
N ARG A 124 7.70 -9.17 31.12
CA ARG A 124 7.38 -9.37 32.55
C ARG A 124 7.42 -8.03 33.30
N PRO A 125 6.34 -7.59 33.95
CA PRO A 125 6.51 -6.85 35.19
C PRO A 125 7.12 -7.84 36.21
N GLU A 126 8.28 -7.50 36.77
CA GLU A 126 8.82 -8.17 37.96
C GLU A 126 7.80 -8.05 39.13
N PRO A 127 7.72 -9.05 40.02
CA PRO A 127 6.71 -9.12 41.09
C PRO A 127 6.81 -8.00 42.14
#